data_AF-A0A2E2C224-F1
#
_entry.id   AF-A0A2E2C224-F1
#
_cell.length_a   1.000
_cell.length_b   1.000
_cell.length_c   1.000
_cell.angle_alpha   90.00
_cell.angle_beta   90.00
_cell.angle_gamma   90.00
#
_symmetry.space_group_name_H-M   'P 1'
#
loop_
_entity.id
_entity.type
_entity.pdbx_description
1 polymer ?
#
loop_
_entity_poly.entity_id
_entity_poly.type
_entity_poly.pdbx_seq_one_letter_code
_entity_poly.pdbx_strand_id
1 'polypeptide(L)'
;MTKKETVVGSSIIERSLANDRCTETTRFRLVTSLPPKDDLSFLVFPLDAPDRTKKLSESAELIKNIEHRIANFRSQNMNGINYWLANTKWDVLQSDELVSSSNKLRLQKVLIKRGSQLFPDQVDELYADIVALARKAAVADWGKDPKKKKWTATAFGDWLDTQANTRQYPPAIAGTNLERKLLKASIPTQDISSCFEFRQRYLAERYMPQYLSVSSLQRIEGEVASVLHTLRARLDAGDFLDDGLKFHAECLSALSQLQATMPEAPPLAILLGCMYSVADRCTHRFRRANV
;
A
#
# COMPACT_ATOMS: atom_id res chain seq x y z
N MET A 1 23.24 3.93 48.32
CA MET A 1 23.01 3.69 46.88
C MET A 1 23.43 2.26 46.58
N THR A 2 22.47 1.36 46.44
CA THR A 2 22.72 -0.06 46.17
C THR A 2 23.13 -0.25 44.71
N LYS A 3 24.34 -0.78 44.48
CA LYS A 3 24.80 -1.22 43.15
C LYS A 3 23.87 -2.34 42.69
N LYS A 4 22.96 -2.05 41.75
CA LYS A 4 22.25 -3.08 41.00
C LYS A 4 23.27 -3.81 40.13
N GLU A 5 23.34 -5.13 40.25
CA GLU A 5 24.08 -5.97 39.31
C GLU A 5 23.59 -5.66 37.88
N THR A 6 24.54 -5.31 37.01
CA THR A 6 24.31 -4.91 35.62
C THR A 6 23.93 -6.15 34.80
N VAL A 7 22.66 -6.52 34.84
CA VAL A 7 22.08 -7.48 33.90
C VAL A 7 22.10 -6.84 32.52
N VAL A 8 22.79 -7.47 31.57
CA VAL A 8 22.80 -7.03 30.17
C VAL A 8 21.36 -6.89 29.67
N GLY A 9 20.99 -5.69 29.22
CA GLY A 9 19.63 -5.36 28.79
C GLY A 9 18.82 -4.55 29.80
N SER A 10 19.49 -4.03 30.85
CA SER A 10 18.92 -3.09 31.81
C SER A 10 18.61 -1.72 31.19
N SER A 11 19.31 -1.34 30.12
CA SER A 11 19.10 -0.10 29.38
C SER A 11 18.67 -0.32 27.93
N ILE A 12 17.95 0.66 27.36
CA ILE A 12 17.55 0.65 25.94
C ILE A 12 18.79 0.57 25.04
N ILE A 13 19.88 1.27 25.41
CA ILE A 13 21.14 1.28 24.68
C ILE A 13 21.76 -0.11 24.62
N GLU A 14 21.87 -0.80 25.76
CA GLU A 14 22.36 -2.18 25.81
C GLU A 14 21.50 -3.10 24.95
N ARG A 15 20.17 -2.98 25.03
CA ARG A 15 19.25 -3.79 24.21
C ARG A 15 19.42 -3.50 22.72
N SER A 16 19.59 -2.25 22.33
CA SER A 16 19.85 -1.87 20.94
C SER A 16 21.19 -2.41 20.45
N LEU A 17 22.29 -2.13 21.16
CA LEU A 17 23.63 -2.60 20.84
C LEU A 17 23.71 -4.13 20.83
N ALA A 18 22.97 -4.80 21.72
CA ALA A 18 22.89 -6.26 21.70
C ALA A 18 22.29 -6.81 20.39
N ASN A 19 21.58 -6.02 19.59
CA ASN A 19 21.04 -6.40 18.29
C ASN A 19 21.91 -5.97 17.10
N ASP A 20 23.04 -5.31 17.33
CA ASP A 20 24.08 -5.09 16.32
C ASP A 20 24.86 -6.39 16.08
N ARG A 21 24.30 -7.24 15.22
CA ARG A 21 24.75 -8.61 14.92
C ARG A 21 24.84 -8.91 13.42
N CYS A 22 24.52 -7.92 12.59
CA CYS A 22 24.56 -8.06 11.13
C CYS A 22 25.90 -7.56 10.59
N THR A 23 26.22 -7.97 9.36
CA THR A 23 27.43 -7.56 8.65
C THR A 23 27.32 -6.13 8.11
N GLU A 24 26.10 -5.71 7.79
CA GLU A 24 25.76 -4.39 7.32
C GLU A 24 25.76 -3.38 8.47
N THR A 25 25.88 -2.09 8.14
CA THR A 25 25.78 -1.02 9.14
C THR A 25 24.40 -1.03 9.80
N THR A 26 24.37 -1.34 11.10
CA THR A 26 23.15 -1.36 11.90
C THR A 26 22.67 0.05 12.17
N ARG A 27 21.41 0.32 11.83
CA ARG A 27 20.70 1.55 12.20
C ARG A 27 19.71 1.28 13.31
N PHE A 28 19.65 2.17 14.28
CA PHE A 28 18.71 2.08 15.39
C PHE A 28 17.62 3.12 15.24
N ARG A 29 16.40 2.76 15.63
CA ARG A 29 15.27 3.66 15.61
C ARG A 29 14.59 3.62 16.98
N LEU A 30 14.52 4.76 17.63
CA LEU A 30 13.72 4.96 18.83
C LEU A 30 12.44 5.68 18.45
N VAL A 31 11.32 5.20 18.98
CA VAL A 31 9.99 5.77 18.72
C VAL A 31 9.36 6.10 20.06
N THR A 32 9.03 7.37 20.28
CA THR A 32 8.38 7.84 21.50
C THR A 32 7.32 8.90 21.20
N SER A 33 6.39 9.11 22.13
CA SER A 33 5.42 10.20 22.05
C SER A 33 5.98 11.56 22.52
N LEU A 34 6.96 11.52 23.43
CA LEU A 34 7.62 12.71 23.98
C LEU A 34 8.97 12.95 23.32
N PRO A 35 9.40 14.22 23.18
CA PRO A 35 10.71 14.54 22.66
C PRO A 35 11.83 14.09 23.60
N PRO A 36 13.04 13.80 23.07
CA PRO A 36 14.21 13.55 23.89
C PRO A 36 14.60 14.81 24.68
N LYS A 37 15.31 14.61 25.80
CA LYS A 37 15.93 15.72 26.55
C LYS A 37 16.97 16.45 25.69
N ASP A 38 17.26 17.70 26.05
CA ASP A 38 18.11 18.62 25.26
C ASP A 38 19.47 18.03 24.86
N ASP A 39 20.09 17.25 25.74
CA ASP A 39 21.36 16.56 25.47
C ASP A 39 21.27 15.61 24.27
N LEU A 40 20.10 15.01 24.03
CA LEU A 40 19.84 14.02 22.98
C LEU A 40 18.94 14.55 21.86
N SER A 41 18.57 15.82 21.90
CA SER A 41 17.74 16.50 20.88
C SER A 41 18.25 16.34 19.46
N PHE A 42 19.58 16.23 19.29
CA PHE A 42 20.21 16.07 17.98
C PHE A 42 19.89 14.74 17.30
N LEU A 43 19.41 13.73 18.05
CA LEU A 43 19.05 12.43 17.50
C LEU A 43 17.75 12.46 16.68
N VAL A 44 16.96 13.54 16.79
CA VAL A 44 15.75 13.77 15.99
C VAL A 44 16.10 14.09 14.53
N PHE A 45 17.26 14.71 14.30
CA PHE A 45 17.69 15.07 12.95
C PHE A 45 18.11 13.84 12.12
N PRO A 46 17.99 13.92 10.78
CA PRO A 46 18.53 12.92 9.86
C PRO A 46 20.01 12.61 10.15
N LEU A 47 20.44 11.37 9.85
CA LEU A 47 21.79 10.89 10.17
C LEU A 47 22.91 11.71 9.50
N ASP A 48 22.60 12.29 8.36
CA ASP A 48 23.47 13.09 7.48
C ASP A 48 23.39 14.61 7.76
N ALA A 49 22.58 15.04 8.73
CA ALA A 49 22.43 16.46 9.02
C ALA A 49 23.73 17.06 9.61
N PRO A 50 24.19 18.23 9.12
CA PRO A 50 25.44 18.85 9.58
C PRO A 50 25.40 19.19 11.08
N ASP A 51 24.25 19.63 11.59
CA ASP A 51 24.04 19.95 13.00
C ASP A 51 24.22 18.72 13.91
N ARG A 52 23.85 17.55 13.40
CA ARG A 52 24.00 16.27 14.10
C ARG A 52 25.47 15.89 14.22
N THR A 53 26.22 15.97 13.11
CA THR A 53 27.66 15.63 13.07
C THR A 53 28.47 16.57 13.96
N LYS A 54 28.16 17.87 13.91
CA LYS A 54 28.80 18.88 14.76
C LYS A 54 28.55 18.58 16.24
N LYS A 55 27.29 18.40 16.64
CA LYS A 55 26.94 18.15 18.05
C LYS A 55 27.50 16.81 18.55
N LEU A 56 27.57 15.78 17.72
CA LEU A 56 28.22 14.51 18.09
C LEU A 56 29.71 14.70 18.38
N SER A 57 30.42 15.52 17.59
CA SER A 57 31.84 15.83 17.81
C SER A 57 32.08 16.62 19.10
N GLU A 58 31.12 17.46 19.49
CA GLU A 58 31.15 18.26 20.72
C GLU A 58 30.67 17.47 21.96
N SER A 59 30.06 16.29 21.77
CA SER A 59 29.40 15.49 22.83
C SER A 59 30.32 14.49 23.57
N ALA A 60 31.62 14.78 23.69
CA ALA A 60 32.57 13.87 24.33
C ALA A 60 32.25 13.57 25.80
N GLU A 61 31.76 14.57 26.55
CA GLU A 61 31.35 14.41 27.95
C GLU A 61 30.09 13.55 28.08
N LEU A 62 29.11 13.76 27.20
CA LEU A 62 27.89 12.95 27.15
C LEU A 62 28.23 11.48 26.88
N ILE A 63 29.13 11.22 25.92
CA ILE A 63 29.63 9.87 25.61
C ILE A 63 30.23 9.23 26.87
N LYS A 64 31.19 9.89 27.54
CA LYS A 64 31.82 9.36 28.76
C LYS A 64 30.80 9.08 29.88
N ASN A 65 29.86 10.00 30.07
CA ASN A 65 28.81 9.86 31.08
C ASN A 65 27.91 8.65 30.82
N ILE A 66 27.55 8.41 29.56
CA ILE A 66 26.75 7.24 29.18
C ILE A 66 27.57 5.96 29.30
N GLU A 67 28.82 5.94 28.82
CA GLU A 67 29.71 4.77 28.91
C GLU A 67 29.92 4.31 30.35
N HIS A 68 30.13 5.25 31.28
CA HIS A 68 30.24 4.96 32.70
C HIS A 68 28.96 4.31 33.26
N ARG A 69 27.78 4.76 32.82
CA ARG A 69 26.49 4.21 33.28
C ARG A 69 26.20 2.81 32.75
N ILE A 70 26.66 2.49 31.54
CA ILE A 70 26.48 1.16 30.92
C ILE A 70 27.71 0.24 31.10
N ALA A 71 28.62 0.60 32.02
CA ALA A 71 29.85 -0.15 32.31
C ALA A 71 30.66 -0.53 31.04
N ASN A 72 30.76 0.38 30.07
CA ASN A 72 31.47 0.18 28.81
C ASN A 72 30.97 -0.99 27.95
N PHE A 73 29.68 -1.32 28.02
CA PHE A 73 29.08 -2.35 27.15
C PHE A 73 29.38 -2.11 25.65
N ARG A 74 29.72 -3.20 24.94
CA ARG A 74 29.99 -3.23 23.50
C ARG A 74 29.12 -4.28 22.82
N SER A 75 28.75 -4.05 21.55
CA SER A 75 28.03 -5.04 20.74
C SER A 75 28.92 -6.23 20.37
N GLN A 76 28.32 -7.25 19.73
CA GLN A 76 29.07 -8.39 19.17
C GLN A 76 30.07 -7.95 18.09
N ASN A 77 29.78 -6.84 17.40
CA ASN A 77 30.66 -6.22 16.42
C ASN A 77 31.65 -5.23 17.06
N MET A 78 31.83 -5.27 18.39
CA MET A 78 32.70 -4.38 19.17
C MET A 78 32.32 -2.89 19.10
N ASN A 79 31.10 -2.57 18.65
CA ASN A 79 30.63 -1.19 18.58
C ASN A 79 30.16 -0.68 19.95
N GLY A 80 30.47 0.58 20.25
CA GLY A 80 30.15 1.24 21.51
C GLY A 80 29.06 2.30 21.41
N ILE A 81 28.99 3.18 22.43
CA ILE A 81 27.98 4.24 22.47
C ILE A 81 28.13 5.24 21.32
N ASN A 82 29.36 5.54 20.88
CA ASN A 82 29.59 6.48 19.81
C ASN A 82 28.93 6.00 18.51
N TYR A 83 29.08 4.70 18.22
CA TYR A 83 28.40 4.06 17.10
C TYR A 83 26.88 4.11 17.23
N TRP A 84 26.36 3.84 18.45
CA TRP A 84 24.93 3.92 18.70
C TRP A 84 24.40 5.35 18.48
N LEU A 85 25.03 6.38 19.05
CA LEU A 85 24.63 7.78 18.86
C LEU A 85 24.73 8.22 17.41
N ALA A 86 25.77 7.79 16.68
CA ALA A 86 25.91 8.09 15.26
C ALA A 86 24.79 7.47 14.42
N ASN A 87 24.36 6.25 14.73
CA ASN A 87 23.41 5.47 13.91
C ASN A 87 21.97 5.40 14.46
N THR A 88 21.65 6.14 15.53
CA THR A 88 20.30 6.13 16.14
C THR A 88 19.46 7.31 15.68
N LYS A 89 18.29 7.04 15.10
CA LYS A 89 17.28 8.07 14.84
C LYS A 89 16.20 8.04 15.91
N TRP A 90 15.89 9.20 16.50
CA TRP A 90 14.80 9.36 17.45
C TRP A 90 13.58 9.96 16.74
N ASP A 91 12.56 9.14 16.50
CA ASP A 91 11.32 9.57 15.88
C ASP A 91 10.27 9.85 16.96
N VAL A 92 9.82 11.10 17.03
CA VAL A 92 8.73 11.52 17.91
C VAL A 92 7.42 11.39 17.14
N LEU A 93 6.53 10.49 17.57
CA LEU A 93 5.26 10.20 16.91
C LEU A 93 4.11 10.46 17.88
N GLN A 94 3.19 11.33 17.48
CA GLN A 94 2.09 11.78 18.36
C GLN A 94 0.86 10.87 18.31
N SER A 95 0.67 10.12 17.22
CA SER A 95 -0.50 9.24 17.06
C SER A 95 -0.16 8.07 16.14
N ASP A 96 -0.64 6.89 16.50
CA ASP A 96 -0.53 5.67 15.71
C ASP A 96 -1.29 5.78 14.37
N GLU A 97 -2.40 6.52 14.33
CA GLU A 97 -3.20 6.73 13.13
C GLU A 97 -2.44 7.52 12.07
N LEU A 98 -1.69 8.54 12.48
CA LEU A 98 -0.83 9.33 11.58
C LEU A 98 0.30 8.47 11.01
N VAL A 99 0.89 7.60 11.83
CA VAL A 99 1.95 6.68 11.40
C VAL A 99 1.41 5.66 10.41
N SER A 100 0.27 5.06 10.72
CA SER A 100 -0.42 4.11 9.85
C SER A 100 -0.75 4.74 8.50
N SER A 101 -1.40 5.90 8.49
CA SER A 101 -1.76 6.63 7.28
C SER A 101 -0.55 7.00 6.43
N SER A 102 0.52 7.49 7.06
CA SER A 102 1.77 7.83 6.37
C SER A 102 2.47 6.60 5.77
N ASN A 103 2.48 5.47 6.49
CA ASN A 103 3.05 4.22 6.00
C ASN A 103 2.25 3.65 4.83
N LYS A 104 0.91 3.67 4.90
CA LYS A 104 0.02 3.23 3.81
C LYS A 104 0.24 4.07 2.54
N LEU A 105 0.35 5.40 2.68
CA LEU A 105 0.66 6.28 1.54
C LEU A 105 2.04 5.96 0.92
N ARG A 106 3.04 5.69 1.76
CA ARG A 106 4.38 5.25 1.27
C ARG A 106 4.31 3.91 0.56
N LEU A 107 3.57 2.95 1.12
CA LEU A 107 3.35 1.64 0.51
C LEU A 107 2.70 1.78 -0.86
N GLN A 108 1.64 2.59 -0.98
CA GLN A 108 0.98 2.87 -2.25
C GLN A 108 1.95 3.47 -3.28
N LYS A 109 2.78 4.44 -2.88
CA LYS A 109 3.81 5.02 -3.77
C LYS A 109 4.82 3.98 -4.25
N VAL A 110 5.21 3.03 -3.38
CA VAL A 110 6.13 1.94 -3.75
C VAL A 110 5.45 0.96 -4.71
N LEU A 111 4.20 0.60 -4.47
CA LEU A 111 3.43 -0.29 -5.33
C LEU A 111 3.25 0.31 -6.73
N ILE A 112 2.88 1.60 -6.81
CA ILE A 112 2.74 2.31 -8.10
C ILE A 112 4.06 2.27 -8.88
N LYS A 113 5.20 2.54 -8.23
CA LYS A 113 6.53 2.46 -8.87
C LYS A 113 6.86 1.06 -9.38
N ARG A 114 6.30 0.02 -8.76
CA ARG A 114 6.43 -1.38 -9.14
C ARG A 114 5.38 -1.83 -10.16
N GLY A 115 4.57 -0.90 -10.71
CA GLY A 115 3.52 -1.21 -11.68
C GLY A 115 2.27 -1.85 -11.06
N SER A 116 2.19 -1.90 -9.74
CA SER A 116 1.09 -2.51 -8.98
C SER A 116 0.11 -1.45 -8.48
N GLN A 117 -1.15 -1.53 -8.88
CA GLN A 117 -2.20 -0.64 -8.39
C GLN A 117 -3.22 -1.42 -7.56
N LEU A 118 -3.29 -1.10 -6.27
CA LEU A 118 -4.23 -1.69 -5.32
C LEU A 118 -5.24 -0.64 -4.87
N PHE A 119 -6.48 -1.09 -4.62
CA PHE A 119 -7.51 -0.26 -4.00
C PHE A 119 -7.18 0.02 -2.52
N PRO A 120 -7.75 1.09 -1.92
CA PRO A 120 -7.43 1.47 -0.54
C PRO A 120 -7.63 0.36 0.51
N ASP A 121 -8.71 -0.42 0.38
CA ASP A 121 -9.00 -1.60 1.21
C ASP A 121 -7.93 -2.69 1.07
N GLN A 122 -7.46 -2.95 -0.15
CA GLN A 122 -6.39 -3.92 -0.41
C GLN A 122 -5.03 -3.46 0.11
N VAL A 123 -4.77 -2.14 0.06
CA VAL A 123 -3.58 -1.53 0.67
C VAL A 123 -3.64 -1.69 2.19
N ASP A 124 -4.82 -1.56 2.79
CA ASP A 124 -5.04 -1.76 4.22
C ASP A 124 -4.77 -3.19 4.65
N GLU A 125 -5.29 -4.18 3.90
CA GLU A 125 -5.01 -5.60 4.13
C GLU A 125 -3.52 -5.93 3.98
N LEU A 126 -2.89 -5.47 2.88
CA LEU A 126 -1.47 -5.69 2.65
C LEU A 126 -0.61 -5.06 3.74
N TYR A 127 -0.98 -3.87 4.22
CA TYR A 127 -0.30 -3.23 5.33
C TYR A 127 -0.43 -4.04 6.62
N ALA A 128 -1.62 -4.58 6.92
CA ALA A 128 -1.83 -5.46 8.07
C ALA A 128 -0.94 -6.71 7.99
N ASP A 129 -0.77 -7.29 6.80
CA ASP A 129 0.11 -8.44 6.59
C ASP A 129 1.59 -8.10 6.78
N ILE A 130 2.03 -6.92 6.33
CA ILE A 130 3.40 -6.43 6.59
C ILE A 130 3.63 -6.28 8.10
N VAL A 131 2.66 -5.73 8.84
CA VAL A 131 2.74 -5.61 10.30
C VAL A 131 2.77 -6.99 10.95
N ALA A 132 1.98 -7.95 10.46
CA ALA A 132 1.98 -9.32 10.95
C ALA A 132 3.32 -10.02 10.69
N LEU A 133 3.95 -9.81 9.54
CA LEU A 133 5.30 -10.30 9.25
C LEU A 133 6.33 -9.73 10.22
N ALA A 134 6.30 -8.41 10.45
CA ALA A 134 7.18 -7.76 11.40
C ALA A 134 6.99 -8.32 12.82
N ARG A 135 5.74 -8.57 13.24
CA ARG A 135 5.43 -9.20 14.52
C ARG A 135 5.94 -10.63 14.62
N LYS A 136 5.78 -11.45 13.57
CA LYS A 136 6.32 -12.82 13.50
C LYS A 136 7.84 -12.83 13.65
N ALA A 137 8.54 -11.93 12.95
CA ALA A 137 9.99 -11.78 13.07
C ALA A 137 10.42 -11.29 14.46
N ALA A 138 9.64 -10.39 15.08
CA ALA A 138 9.93 -9.88 16.41
C ALA A 138 9.86 -10.97 17.50
N VAL A 139 8.85 -11.84 17.44
CA VAL A 139 8.59 -12.89 18.45
C VAL A 139 9.45 -14.14 18.25
N ALA A 140 10.00 -14.36 17.05
CA ALA A 140 10.87 -15.51 16.79
C ALA A 140 12.03 -15.58 17.81
N ASP A 141 12.45 -16.79 18.18
CA ASP A 141 13.59 -16.97 19.08
C ASP A 141 14.89 -16.97 18.26
N TRP A 142 15.77 -16.02 18.56
CA TRP A 142 17.07 -15.92 17.90
C TRP A 142 17.96 -17.12 18.17
N GLY A 143 17.93 -17.69 19.39
CA GLY A 143 18.81 -18.81 19.76
C GLY A 143 18.48 -20.09 19.01
N LYS A 144 17.22 -20.24 18.58
CA LYS A 144 16.75 -21.41 17.82
C LYS A 144 16.92 -21.23 16.32
N ASP A 145 16.51 -20.09 15.77
CA ASP A 145 16.56 -19.85 14.33
C ASP A 145 16.74 -18.35 14.00
N PRO A 146 17.99 -17.89 13.85
CA PRO A 146 18.30 -16.50 13.51
C PRO A 146 17.71 -16.03 12.17
N LYS A 147 17.46 -16.95 11.22
CA LYS A 147 16.98 -16.57 9.88
C LYS A 147 15.55 -16.05 9.93
N LYS A 148 14.72 -16.54 10.86
CA LYS A 148 13.32 -16.08 11.04
C LYS A 148 13.20 -14.63 11.50
N LYS A 149 14.26 -14.05 12.07
CA LYS A 149 14.33 -12.62 12.45
C LYS A 149 14.77 -11.71 11.30
N LYS A 150 15.22 -12.28 10.18
CA LYS A 150 15.85 -11.53 9.09
C LYS A 150 14.98 -11.60 7.83
N TRP A 151 14.83 -10.45 7.19
CA TRP A 151 14.24 -10.32 5.86
C TRP A 151 15.23 -9.58 4.98
N THR A 152 15.64 -10.21 3.88
CA THR A 152 16.47 -9.52 2.87
C THR A 152 15.59 -8.62 2.02
N ALA A 153 16.17 -7.56 1.46
CA ALA A 153 15.44 -6.64 0.58
C ALA A 153 14.86 -7.37 -0.66
N THR A 154 15.59 -8.35 -1.19
CA THR A 154 15.14 -9.19 -2.31
C THR A 154 13.95 -10.06 -1.92
N ALA A 155 14.06 -10.86 -0.85
CA ALA A 155 12.99 -11.74 -0.41
C ALA A 155 11.72 -10.97 -0.01
N PHE A 156 11.87 -9.80 0.62
CA PHE A 156 10.72 -8.94 0.91
C PHE A 156 10.12 -8.34 -0.36
N GLY A 157 10.95 -7.96 -1.33
CA GLY A 157 10.51 -7.49 -2.64
C GLY A 157 9.68 -8.54 -3.38
N ASP A 158 10.19 -9.76 -3.49
CA ASP A 158 9.51 -10.87 -4.16
C ASP A 158 8.20 -11.24 -3.45
N TRP A 159 8.22 -11.25 -2.11
CA TRP A 159 7.02 -11.46 -1.30
C TRP A 159 5.99 -10.36 -1.55
N LEU A 160 6.41 -9.09 -1.55
CA LEU A 160 5.53 -7.95 -1.77
C LEU A 160 4.89 -8.00 -3.16
N ASP A 161 5.67 -8.32 -4.19
CA ASP A 161 5.18 -8.43 -5.57
C ASP A 161 4.19 -9.59 -5.70
N THR A 162 4.48 -10.74 -5.07
CA THR A 162 3.54 -11.88 -5.00
C THR A 162 2.23 -11.46 -4.35
N GLN A 163 2.29 -10.82 -3.18
CA GLN A 163 1.11 -10.38 -2.44
C GLN A 163 0.32 -9.30 -3.21
N ALA A 164 1.01 -8.36 -3.85
CA ALA A 164 0.38 -7.34 -4.67
C ALA A 164 -0.31 -7.96 -5.88
N ASN A 165 0.32 -8.92 -6.56
CA ASN A 165 -0.26 -9.61 -7.71
C ASN A 165 -1.50 -10.42 -7.30
N THR A 166 -1.43 -11.20 -6.21
CA THR A 166 -2.60 -11.95 -5.71
C THR A 166 -3.79 -11.04 -5.41
N ARG A 167 -3.55 -9.78 -5.02
CA ARG A 167 -4.60 -8.78 -4.75
C ARG A 167 -4.99 -7.96 -6.00
N GLN A 168 -4.12 -7.84 -7.00
CA GLN A 168 -4.47 -7.18 -8.28
C GLN A 168 -5.49 -7.97 -9.08
N TYR A 169 -5.44 -9.30 -8.99
CA TYR A 169 -6.51 -10.18 -9.44
C TYR A 169 -7.64 -10.15 -8.41
N PRO A 170 -8.91 -10.10 -8.85
CA PRO A 170 -9.96 -9.38 -8.14
C PRO A 170 -10.12 -9.86 -6.69
N PRO A 171 -10.17 -8.93 -5.72
CA PRO A 171 -10.52 -9.27 -4.35
C PRO A 171 -11.96 -9.78 -4.33
N ALA A 172 -12.26 -10.68 -3.41
CA ALA A 172 -13.52 -11.43 -3.29
C ALA A 172 -14.81 -10.60 -3.11
N ILE A 173 -14.80 -9.27 -3.30
CA ILE A 173 -15.96 -8.38 -3.10
C ILE A 173 -16.19 -7.39 -4.25
N ALA A 174 -15.17 -7.01 -5.04
CA ALA A 174 -15.31 -6.10 -6.19
C ALA A 174 -14.79 -6.76 -7.48
N GLY A 175 -15.68 -7.01 -8.44
CA GLY A 175 -15.38 -7.73 -9.67
C GLY A 175 -16.10 -9.08 -9.81
N THR A 176 -16.44 -9.74 -8.69
CA THR A 176 -17.18 -11.02 -8.72
C THR A 176 -18.57 -10.87 -9.34
N ASN A 177 -19.22 -9.72 -9.13
CA ASN A 177 -20.51 -9.42 -9.75
C ASN A 177 -20.38 -9.19 -11.25
N LEU A 178 -19.34 -8.48 -11.69
CA LEU A 178 -19.07 -8.30 -13.10
C LEU A 178 -18.77 -9.65 -13.78
N GLU A 179 -17.81 -10.41 -13.26
CA GLU A 179 -17.43 -11.73 -13.80
C GLU A 179 -18.64 -12.66 -13.86
N ARG A 180 -19.39 -12.79 -12.76
CA ARG A 180 -20.62 -13.59 -12.72
C ARG A 180 -21.64 -13.15 -13.77
N LYS A 181 -21.81 -11.85 -14.00
CA LYS A 181 -22.74 -11.31 -15.01
C LYS A 181 -22.27 -11.58 -16.43
N LEU A 182 -20.97 -11.45 -16.70
CA LEU A 182 -20.39 -11.71 -18.02
C LEU A 182 -20.40 -13.22 -18.33
N LEU A 183 -20.08 -14.07 -17.36
CA LEU A 183 -20.21 -15.53 -17.47
C LEU A 183 -21.67 -15.94 -17.67
N LYS A 184 -22.61 -15.36 -16.90
CA LYS A 184 -24.05 -15.57 -17.13
C LYS A 184 -24.45 -15.12 -18.53
N ALA A 185 -23.84 -14.06 -19.08
CA ALA A 185 -24.07 -13.60 -20.45
C ALA A 185 -23.40 -14.46 -21.53
N SER A 186 -22.72 -15.55 -21.17
CA SER A 186 -21.98 -16.42 -22.10
C SER A 186 -20.82 -15.73 -22.82
N ILE A 187 -20.21 -14.73 -22.18
CA ILE A 187 -19.01 -14.05 -22.70
C ILE A 187 -17.77 -14.92 -22.40
N PRO A 188 -16.86 -15.12 -23.38
CA PRO A 188 -15.64 -15.90 -23.19
C PRO A 188 -14.73 -15.37 -22.08
N THR A 189 -14.06 -16.26 -21.36
CA THR A 189 -13.15 -15.88 -20.25
C THR A 189 -11.98 -15.00 -20.69
N GLN A 190 -11.51 -15.15 -21.93
CA GLN A 190 -10.47 -14.29 -22.50
C GLN A 190 -10.95 -12.83 -22.66
N ASP A 191 -12.22 -12.64 -23.05
CA ASP A 191 -12.82 -11.32 -23.21
C ASP A 191 -13.16 -10.69 -21.85
N ILE A 192 -13.51 -11.50 -20.85
CA ILE A 192 -13.72 -11.05 -19.47
C ILE A 192 -12.46 -10.40 -18.90
N SER A 193 -11.28 -10.97 -19.14
CA SER A 193 -10.00 -10.37 -18.72
C SER A 193 -9.82 -8.97 -19.31
N SER A 194 -10.14 -8.79 -20.59
CA SER A 194 -10.10 -7.48 -21.26
C SER A 194 -11.10 -6.49 -20.66
N CYS A 195 -12.30 -6.95 -20.26
CA CYS A 195 -13.29 -6.12 -19.56
C CYS A 195 -12.76 -5.59 -18.22
N PHE A 196 -12.02 -6.42 -17.48
CA PHE A 196 -11.37 -5.99 -16.23
C PHE A 196 -10.26 -4.97 -16.48
N GLU A 197 -9.47 -5.14 -17.52
CA GLU A 197 -8.42 -4.17 -17.88
C GLU A 197 -9.02 -2.79 -18.19
N PHE A 198 -10.10 -2.72 -18.98
CA PHE A 198 -10.80 -1.47 -19.25
C PHE A 198 -11.36 -0.83 -17.97
N ARG A 199 -11.95 -1.63 -17.08
CA ARG A 199 -12.43 -1.15 -15.76
C ARG A 199 -11.30 -0.54 -14.94
N GLN A 200 -10.13 -1.19 -14.89
CA GLN A 200 -8.97 -0.68 -14.16
C GLN A 200 -8.47 0.64 -14.75
N ARG A 201 -8.38 0.75 -16.08
CA ARG A 201 -7.99 2.00 -16.76
C ARG A 201 -8.93 3.16 -16.43
N TYR A 202 -10.24 2.93 -16.45
CA TYR A 202 -11.23 3.94 -16.06
C TYR A 202 -11.07 4.36 -14.59
N LEU A 203 -10.86 3.42 -13.67
CA LEU A 203 -10.66 3.75 -12.25
C LEU A 203 -9.36 4.53 -12.02
N ALA A 204 -8.29 4.17 -12.72
CA ALA A 204 -7.03 4.92 -12.68
C ALA A 204 -7.22 6.37 -13.15
N GLU A 205 -7.93 6.58 -14.26
CA GLU A 205 -8.25 7.92 -14.76
C GLU A 205 -9.15 8.71 -13.80
N ARG A 206 -10.09 8.04 -13.13
CA ARG A 206 -10.98 8.65 -12.14
C ARG A 206 -10.23 9.14 -10.89
N TYR A 207 -9.24 8.37 -10.41
CA TYR A 207 -8.50 8.71 -9.19
C TYR A 207 -7.28 9.61 -9.45
N MET A 208 -6.70 9.52 -10.64
CA MET A 208 -5.57 10.35 -11.08
C MET A 208 -5.84 10.84 -12.50
N PRO A 209 -6.68 11.89 -12.66
CA PRO A 209 -7.05 12.36 -13.99
C PRO A 209 -5.84 12.93 -14.73
N GLN A 210 -5.50 12.33 -15.87
CA GLN A 210 -4.38 12.74 -16.72
C GLN A 210 -4.86 13.35 -18.03
N TYR A 211 -6.00 12.88 -18.52
CA TYR A 211 -6.56 13.22 -19.82
C TYR A 211 -7.90 13.94 -19.70
N LEU A 212 -8.63 13.74 -18.61
CA LEU A 212 -9.96 14.32 -18.40
C LEU A 212 -9.99 15.18 -17.14
N SER A 213 -10.75 16.28 -17.19
CA SER A 213 -11.05 17.03 -15.97
C SER A 213 -12.05 16.26 -15.10
N VAL A 214 -12.09 16.57 -13.81
CA VAL A 214 -13.04 15.97 -12.86
C VAL A 214 -14.50 16.22 -13.29
N SER A 215 -14.80 17.41 -13.83
CA SER A 215 -16.14 17.73 -14.34
C SER A 215 -16.46 16.96 -15.63
N SER A 216 -15.48 16.76 -16.51
CA SER A 216 -15.63 15.93 -17.72
C SER A 216 -15.93 14.48 -17.36
N LEU A 217 -15.27 13.92 -16.33
CA LEU A 217 -15.52 12.57 -15.85
C LEU A 217 -16.93 12.39 -15.27
N GLN A 218 -17.41 13.34 -14.46
CA GLN A 218 -18.77 13.30 -13.93
C GLN A 218 -19.82 13.32 -15.04
N ARG A 219 -19.61 14.15 -16.09
CA ARG A 219 -20.47 14.19 -17.27
C ARG A 219 -20.47 12.83 -17.98
N ILE A 220 -19.30 12.24 -18.22
CA ILE A 220 -19.17 10.93 -18.87
C ILE A 220 -19.89 9.84 -18.04
N GLU A 221 -19.71 9.82 -16.73
CA GLU A 221 -20.39 8.87 -15.84
C GLU A 221 -21.91 8.97 -15.96
N GLY A 222 -22.45 10.19 -16.01
CA GLY A 222 -23.88 10.45 -16.19
C GLY A 222 -24.41 9.97 -17.55
N GLU A 223 -23.71 10.28 -18.64
CA GLU A 223 -24.11 9.87 -19.99
C GLU A 223 -24.06 8.35 -20.16
N VAL A 224 -22.98 7.71 -19.71
CA VAL A 224 -22.84 6.24 -19.75
C VAL A 224 -23.95 5.58 -18.93
N ALA A 225 -24.25 6.10 -17.73
CA ALA A 225 -25.33 5.57 -16.90
C ALA A 225 -26.71 5.70 -17.58
N SER A 226 -26.97 6.83 -18.25
CA SER A 226 -28.21 7.08 -19.00
C SER A 226 -28.39 6.10 -20.17
N VAL A 227 -27.34 5.91 -20.98
CA VAL A 227 -27.35 4.95 -22.10
C VAL A 227 -27.59 3.53 -21.60
N LEU A 228 -26.86 3.10 -20.56
CA LEU A 228 -26.99 1.76 -20.00
C LEU A 228 -28.35 1.53 -19.33
N HIS A 229 -28.94 2.57 -18.72
CA HIS A 229 -30.29 2.50 -18.18
C HIS A 229 -31.31 2.27 -19.31
N THR A 230 -31.21 3.05 -20.38
CA THR A 230 -32.09 2.96 -21.56
C THR A 230 -32.02 1.58 -22.21
N LEU A 231 -30.81 1.07 -22.47
CA LEU A 231 -30.62 -0.26 -23.05
C LEU A 231 -31.18 -1.36 -22.16
N ARG A 232 -30.96 -1.27 -20.84
CA ARG A 232 -31.50 -2.23 -19.88
C ARG A 232 -33.03 -2.21 -19.85
N ALA A 233 -33.65 -1.03 -19.86
CA ALA A 233 -35.10 -0.89 -19.89
C ALA A 233 -35.70 -1.52 -21.16
N ARG A 234 -35.06 -1.34 -22.31
CA ARG A 234 -35.44 -1.98 -23.58
C ARG A 234 -35.27 -3.50 -23.56
N LEU A 235 -34.20 -4.00 -22.95
CA LEU A 235 -34.00 -5.44 -22.74
C LEU A 235 -35.14 -6.05 -21.93
N ASP A 236 -35.55 -5.37 -20.86
CA ASP A 236 -36.65 -5.81 -20.00
C ASP A 236 -38.03 -5.66 -20.67
N ALA A 237 -38.22 -4.64 -21.50
CA ALA A 237 -39.44 -4.42 -22.28
C ALA A 237 -39.64 -5.46 -23.40
N GLY A 238 -38.58 -6.21 -23.74
CA GLY A 238 -38.62 -7.26 -24.75
C GLY A 238 -38.11 -6.85 -26.13
N ASP A 239 -37.62 -5.61 -26.29
CA ASP A 239 -37.09 -5.10 -27.55
C ASP A 239 -35.86 -5.88 -28.04
N PHE A 240 -35.10 -6.45 -27.11
CA PHE A 240 -33.94 -7.29 -27.40
C PHE A 240 -34.26 -8.74 -27.02
N LEU A 241 -33.78 -9.69 -27.84
CA LEU A 241 -33.75 -11.10 -27.45
C LEU A 241 -32.92 -11.27 -26.17
N ASP A 242 -33.31 -12.19 -25.30
CA ASP A 242 -32.56 -12.49 -24.05
C ASP A 242 -31.30 -13.33 -24.35
N ASP A 243 -30.42 -12.76 -25.16
CA ASP A 243 -29.12 -13.29 -25.56
C ASP A 243 -28.05 -12.34 -25.02
N GLY A 244 -27.39 -12.75 -23.95
CA GLY A 244 -26.44 -11.90 -23.24
C GLY A 244 -25.21 -11.50 -24.04
N LEU A 245 -24.80 -12.33 -25.00
CA LEU A 245 -23.66 -12.02 -25.87
C LEU A 245 -24.04 -10.91 -26.86
N LYS A 246 -25.20 -11.05 -27.50
CA LYS A 246 -25.71 -10.03 -28.44
C LYS A 246 -26.02 -8.73 -27.72
N PHE A 247 -26.65 -8.79 -26.55
CA PHE A 247 -26.94 -7.60 -25.78
C PHE A 247 -25.68 -6.88 -25.27
N HIS A 248 -24.63 -7.63 -24.91
CA HIS A 248 -23.32 -7.02 -24.61
C HIS A 248 -22.74 -6.31 -25.83
N ALA A 249 -22.81 -6.89 -27.03
CA ALA A 249 -22.39 -6.25 -28.27
C ALA A 249 -23.20 -4.96 -28.56
N GLU A 250 -24.51 -4.95 -28.29
CA GLU A 250 -25.34 -3.74 -28.38
C GLU A 250 -24.88 -2.65 -27.41
N CYS A 251 -24.49 -3.03 -26.18
CA CYS A 251 -23.93 -2.07 -25.22
C CYS A 251 -22.60 -1.48 -25.72
N LEU A 252 -21.72 -2.29 -26.31
CA LEU A 252 -20.47 -1.81 -26.90
C LEU A 252 -20.73 -0.84 -28.06
N SER A 253 -21.67 -1.18 -28.95
CA SER A 253 -22.07 -0.36 -30.09
C SER A 253 -22.62 1.00 -29.63
N ALA A 254 -23.53 1.00 -28.67
CA ALA A 254 -24.13 2.22 -28.12
C ALA A 254 -23.09 3.14 -27.47
N LEU A 255 -22.08 2.60 -26.77
CA LEU A 255 -21.01 3.39 -26.17
C LEU A 255 -20.05 3.95 -27.22
N SER A 256 -19.81 3.23 -28.31
CA SER A 256 -19.06 3.75 -29.46
C SER A 256 -19.80 4.89 -30.15
N GLN A 257 -21.12 4.78 -30.29
CA GLN A 257 -21.95 5.87 -30.82
C GLN A 257 -21.97 7.07 -29.88
N LEU A 258 -22.12 6.84 -28.58
CA LEU A 258 -22.06 7.90 -27.56
C LEU A 258 -20.73 8.67 -27.66
N GLN A 259 -19.60 7.96 -27.76
CA GLN A 259 -18.28 8.57 -27.93
C GLN A 259 -18.25 9.52 -29.13
N ALA A 260 -18.81 9.10 -30.27
CA ALA A 260 -18.83 9.91 -31.50
C ALA A 260 -19.68 11.19 -31.40
N THR A 261 -20.66 11.21 -30.49
CA THR A 261 -21.53 12.38 -30.26
C THR A 261 -20.99 13.38 -29.23
N MET A 262 -19.93 13.02 -28.50
CA MET A 262 -19.38 13.91 -27.46
C MET A 262 -18.50 15.02 -28.07
N PRO A 263 -18.64 16.29 -27.64
CA PRO A 263 -17.80 17.40 -28.11
C PRO A 263 -16.30 17.22 -27.83
N GLU A 264 -16.00 16.57 -26.70
CA GLU A 264 -14.65 16.14 -26.31
C GLU A 264 -14.71 14.63 -26.12
N ALA A 265 -14.43 13.88 -27.20
CA ALA A 265 -14.53 12.43 -27.19
C ALA A 265 -13.45 11.82 -26.27
N PRO A 266 -13.81 11.22 -25.13
CA PRO A 266 -12.83 10.52 -24.31
C PRO A 266 -12.40 9.24 -25.05
N PRO A 267 -11.23 8.66 -24.71
CA PRO A 267 -10.86 7.36 -25.26
C PRO A 267 -11.95 6.31 -24.98
N LEU A 268 -12.29 5.48 -25.98
CA LEU A 268 -13.37 4.49 -25.85
C LEU A 268 -13.16 3.57 -24.65
N ALA A 269 -11.91 3.23 -24.35
CA ALA A 269 -11.52 2.45 -23.18
C ALA A 269 -12.05 3.02 -21.85
N ILE A 270 -12.19 4.35 -21.73
CA ILE A 270 -12.73 5.02 -20.55
C ILE A 270 -14.25 4.81 -20.44
N LEU A 271 -14.99 4.94 -21.54
CA LEU A 271 -16.44 4.67 -21.56
C LEU A 271 -16.73 3.19 -21.25
N LEU A 272 -15.98 2.26 -21.87
CA LEU A 272 -16.09 0.84 -21.63
C LEU A 272 -15.76 0.49 -20.18
N GLY A 273 -14.67 1.04 -19.64
CA GLY A 273 -14.31 0.86 -18.24
C GLY A 273 -15.36 1.40 -17.26
N CYS A 274 -15.99 2.53 -17.59
CA CYS A 274 -17.11 3.07 -16.84
C CYS A 274 -18.30 2.11 -16.83
N MET A 275 -18.68 1.55 -18.00
CA MET A 275 -19.75 0.55 -18.10
C MET A 275 -19.47 -0.67 -17.21
N TYR A 276 -18.25 -1.21 -17.26
CA TYR A 276 -17.88 -2.36 -16.43
C TYR A 276 -17.86 -2.02 -14.93
N SER A 277 -17.51 -0.78 -14.56
CA SER A 277 -17.64 -0.29 -13.19
C SER A 277 -19.11 -0.22 -12.73
N VAL A 278 -20.01 0.26 -13.60
CA VAL A 278 -21.47 0.33 -13.36
C VAL A 278 -22.06 -1.08 -13.24
N ALA A 279 -21.70 -1.99 -14.14
CA ALA A 279 -22.16 -3.39 -14.11
C ALA A 279 -21.72 -4.11 -12.83
N ASP A 280 -20.53 -3.82 -12.31
CA ASP A 280 -20.03 -4.40 -11.06
C ASP A 280 -20.80 -3.88 -9.82
N ARG A 281 -21.17 -2.58 -9.79
CA ARG A 281 -21.93 -1.91 -8.71
C ARG A 281 -23.44 -2.25 -8.69
N CYS A 282 -23.83 -3.37 -9.27
CA CYS A 282 -25.20 -3.89 -9.31
C CYS A 282 -26.27 -3.08 -10.09
N THR A 283 -25.91 -2.04 -10.83
CA THR A 283 -26.90 -1.22 -11.56
C THR A 283 -27.16 -1.68 -12.99
N HIS A 284 -26.28 -2.43 -13.63
CA HIS A 284 -26.49 -2.95 -15.00
C HIS A 284 -26.47 -4.48 -15.07
N ARG A 285 -27.18 -5.07 -16.03
CA ARG A 285 -27.29 -6.53 -16.27
C ARG A 285 -27.31 -6.80 -17.77
N PHE A 286 -26.72 -7.93 -18.18
CA PHE A 286 -26.64 -8.33 -19.58
C PHE A 286 -27.70 -9.37 -19.99
N ARG A 287 -28.54 -9.80 -19.05
CA ARG A 287 -29.70 -10.66 -19.29
C ARG A 287 -30.90 -10.07 -18.57
N ARG A 288 -32.10 -10.43 -19.00
CA ARG A 288 -33.34 -10.01 -18.33
C ARG A 288 -33.35 -10.42 -16.86
N ALA A 289 -34.13 -9.70 -16.04
CA ALA A 289 -34.42 -10.18 -14.70
C ALA A 289 -35.16 -11.51 -14.79
N ASN A 290 -34.65 -12.54 -14.13
CA ASN A 290 -35.48 -13.70 -13.82
C ASN A 290 -36.54 -13.18 -12.82
N VAL A 291 -37.81 -13.21 -13.20
CA VAL A 291 -38.94 -13.10 -12.27
C VAL A 291 -39.07 -14.43 -11.53
#